data_AF-A0A967D1X7-F1
#
_entry.id   AF-A0A967D1X7-F1
#
_cell.length_a   1.000
_cell.length_b   1.000
_cell.length_c   1.000
_cell.angle_alpha   90.00
_cell.angle_beta   90.00
_cell.angle_gamma   90.00
#
_symmetry.space_group_name_H-M   'P 1'
#
loop_
_entity.id
_entity.type
_entity.pdbx_description
1 polymer ?
#
loop_
_entity_poly.entity_id
_entity_poly.type
_entity_poly.pdbx_seq_one_letter_code
_entity_poly.pdbx_strand_id
1 'polypeptide(L)'
;RLDQVLLYAAAVEQATGEMPVHARLLYLGQRPVGIKVTREEIDSVVDKLAGTWAAINTACDIDEFEPRTGPLCGWCPYVERCPEGTKEVAKRQAKNDADAAAMRTGDEWMVS
;
A
#
# COMPACT_ATOMS: atom_id res chain seq x y z
N ARG A 1 -7.55 1.88 6.95
CA ARG A 1 -8.69 0.95 6.92
C ARG A 1 -8.16 -0.46 6.73
N LEU A 2 -8.82 -1.48 7.31
CA LEU A 2 -8.42 -2.87 7.16
C LEU A 2 -9.14 -3.50 5.95
N ASP A 3 -8.88 -2.99 4.74
CA ASP A 3 -9.65 -3.37 3.54
C ASP A 3 -9.59 -4.88 3.26
N GLN A 4 -8.42 -5.52 3.44
CA GLN A 4 -8.25 -6.95 3.20
C GLN A 4 -9.13 -7.82 4.12
N VAL A 5 -9.19 -7.53 5.43
CA VAL A 5 -10.03 -8.34 6.34
C VAL A 5 -11.52 -8.07 6.11
N LEU A 6 -11.89 -6.89 5.62
CA LEU A 6 -13.27 -6.59 5.20
C LEU A 6 -13.65 -7.36 3.92
N LEU A 7 -12.73 -7.55 2.97
CA LEU A 7 -12.96 -8.43 1.82
C LEU A 7 -13.22 -9.89 2.26
N TYR A 8 -12.51 -10.38 3.28
CA TYR A 8 -12.83 -11.68 3.87
C TYR A 8 -14.20 -11.70 4.54
N ALA A 9 -14.62 -10.60 5.18
CA ALA A 9 -15.97 -10.51 5.74
C ALA A 9 -17.05 -10.62 4.65
N ALA A 10 -16.84 -9.94 3.52
CA ALA A 10 -17.71 -10.06 2.34
C ALA A 10 -17.72 -11.49 1.77
N ALA A 11 -16.56 -12.15 1.70
CA ALA A 11 -16.45 -13.52 1.22
C ALA A 11 -17.16 -14.53 2.14
N VAL A 12 -17.05 -14.35 3.47
CA VAL A 12 -17.78 -15.16 4.46
C VAL A 12 -19.28 -14.98 4.27
N GLU A 13 -19.76 -13.73 4.21
CA GLU A 13 -21.17 -13.45 3.98
C GLU A 13 -21.68 -14.11 2.69
N GLN A 14 -20.94 -14.00 1.58
CA GLN A 14 -21.32 -14.63 0.32
C GLN A 14 -21.39 -16.16 0.41
N ALA A 15 -20.49 -16.78 1.19
CA ALA A 15 -20.41 -18.22 1.32
C ALA A 15 -21.44 -18.81 2.31
N THR A 16 -21.81 -18.06 3.36
CA THR A 16 -22.66 -18.57 4.46
C THR A 16 -24.03 -17.92 4.54
N GLY A 17 -24.22 -16.75 3.92
CA GLY A 17 -25.39 -15.89 4.10
C GLY A 17 -25.40 -15.09 5.40
N GLU A 18 -24.35 -15.19 6.22
CA GLU A 18 -24.24 -14.52 7.51
C GLU A 18 -23.13 -13.46 7.49
N MET A 19 -23.49 -12.20 7.71
CA MET A 19 -22.53 -11.10 7.76
C MET A 19 -21.77 -11.07 9.10
N PRO A 20 -20.42 -11.16 9.10
CA PRO A 20 -19.65 -10.95 10.31
C PRO A 20 -19.89 -9.55 10.89
N VAL A 21 -19.91 -9.43 12.22
CA VAL A 21 -20.09 -8.13 12.90
C VAL A 21 -18.77 -7.45 13.27
N HIS A 22 -17.67 -8.22 13.29
CA HIS A 22 -16.33 -7.74 13.63
C HIS A 22 -15.27 -8.52 12.84
N ALA A 23 -14.19 -7.84 12.44
CA ALA A 23 -13.01 -8.44 11.85
C ALA A 23 -11.76 -8.02 12.64
N ARG A 24 -10.74 -8.88 12.69
CA ARG A 24 -9.49 -8.62 13.41
C ARG A 24 -8.28 -9.10 12.63
N LEU A 25 -7.23 -8.28 12.63
CA LEU A 25 -5.90 -8.64 12.20
C LEU A 25 -5.05 -8.96 13.44
N LEU A 26 -4.63 -10.23 13.55
CA LEU A 26 -3.83 -10.71 14.66
C LEU A 26 -2.33 -10.57 14.33
N TYR A 27 -1.64 -9.69 15.04
CA TYR A 27 -0.18 -9.63 15.03
C TYR A 27 0.35 -10.49 16.18
N LEU A 28 1.08 -11.57 15.88
CA LEU A 28 1.42 -12.60 16.88
C LEU A 28 2.26 -12.09 18.06
N GLY A 29 3.01 -11.00 17.89
CA GLY A 29 3.81 -10.36 18.94
C GLY A 29 3.27 -9.01 19.44
N GLN A 30 2.10 -8.57 18.97
CA GLN A 30 1.54 -7.26 19.30
C GLN A 30 0.04 -7.36 19.58
N ARG A 31 -0.58 -6.24 19.98
CA ARG A 31 -2.03 -6.22 20.17
C ARG A 31 -2.74 -6.35 18.81
N PRO A 32 -3.84 -7.12 18.74
CA PRO A 32 -4.61 -7.23 17.53
C PRO A 32 -5.27 -5.90 17.19
N VAL A 33 -5.46 -5.66 15.89
CA VAL A 33 -6.19 -4.50 15.38
C VAL A 33 -7.54 -4.98 14.88
N GLY A 34 -8.61 -4.45 15.45
CA GLY A 34 -9.98 -4.81 15.11
C GLY A 34 -10.72 -3.68 14.39
N ILE A 35 -11.74 -4.06 13.64
CA ILE A 35 -12.71 -3.15 13.04
C ILE A 35 -14.11 -3.74 13.22
N LYS A 36 -15.11 -2.89 13.48
CA LYS A 36 -16.51 -3.28 13.31
C LYS A 36 -16.72 -3.58 11.83
N VAL A 37 -17.67 -4.44 11.49
CA VAL A 37 -18.04 -4.65 10.08
C VAL A 37 -19.42 -4.05 9.88
N THR A 38 -19.52 -3.10 8.95
CA THR A 38 -20.81 -2.58 8.46
C THR A 38 -21.02 -2.94 6.99
N ARG A 39 -22.29 -2.86 6.55
CA ARG A 39 -22.63 -2.99 5.13
C ARG A 39 -21.88 -1.96 4.29
N GLU A 40 -21.81 -0.70 4.73
CA GLU A 40 -21.10 0.34 3.96
C GLU A 40 -19.61 0.05 3.82
N GLU A 41 -18.98 -0.56 4.85
CA GLU A 41 -17.58 -0.96 4.78
C GLU A 41 -17.36 -2.10 3.80
N ILE A 42 -18.24 -3.11 3.80
CA ILE A 42 -18.22 -4.24 2.85
C ILE A 42 -18.41 -3.72 1.42
N ASP A 43 -19.47 -2.96 1.16
CA ASP A 43 -19.80 -2.47 -0.18
C ASP A 43 -18.64 -1.62 -0.72
N SER A 44 -18.09 -0.74 0.11
CA SER A 44 -16.96 0.11 -0.25
C SER A 44 -15.69 -0.68 -0.62
N VAL A 45 -15.37 -1.79 0.05
CA VAL A 45 -14.18 -2.59 -0.31
C VAL A 45 -14.43 -3.48 -1.53
N VAL A 46 -15.66 -3.97 -1.70
CA VAL A 46 -16.07 -4.75 -2.88
C VAL A 46 -16.05 -3.88 -4.12
N ASP A 47 -16.60 -2.66 -4.07
CA ASP A 47 -16.55 -1.69 -5.17
C ASP A 47 -15.12 -1.34 -5.56
N LYS A 48 -14.26 -1.11 -4.57
CA LYS A 48 -12.83 -0.83 -4.80
C LYS A 48 -12.13 -2.02 -5.45
N LEU A 49 -12.43 -3.24 -5.03
CA LEU A 49 -11.90 -4.45 -5.65
C LEU A 49 -12.38 -4.59 -7.10
N ALA A 50 -13.68 -4.42 -7.34
CA ALA A 50 -14.27 -4.48 -8.69
C ALA A 50 -13.66 -3.43 -9.63
N GLY A 51 -13.48 -2.20 -9.16
CA GLY A 51 -12.83 -1.14 -9.93
C GLY A 51 -11.35 -1.44 -10.21
N THR A 52 -10.62 -1.98 -9.23
CA THR A 52 -9.23 -2.43 -9.43
C THR A 52 -9.14 -3.56 -10.45
N TRP A 53 -10.05 -4.54 -10.38
CA TRP A 53 -10.12 -5.64 -11.32
C TRP A 53 -10.42 -5.18 -12.74
N ALA A 54 -11.39 -4.27 -12.91
CA ALA A 54 -11.70 -3.67 -14.19
C ALA A 54 -10.49 -2.94 -14.79
N ALA A 55 -9.79 -2.12 -13.98
CA ALA A 55 -8.59 -1.42 -14.42
C ALA A 55 -7.46 -2.36 -14.84
N ILE A 56 -7.27 -3.48 -14.13
CA ILE A 56 -6.29 -4.51 -14.49
C ILE A 56 -6.64 -5.13 -15.85
N ASN A 57 -7.89 -5.51 -16.08
CA ASN A 57 -8.30 -6.09 -17.36
C ASN A 57 -8.11 -5.09 -18.51
N THR A 58 -8.51 -3.83 -18.32
CA THR A 58 -8.27 -2.79 -19.32
C THR A 58 -6.79 -2.62 -19.64
N ALA A 59 -5.92 -2.59 -18.63
CA ALA A 59 -4.47 -2.51 -18.83
C ALA A 59 -3.93 -3.72 -19.62
N CYS A 60 -4.42 -4.93 -19.33
CA CYS A 60 -4.08 -6.13 -20.10
C CYS A 60 -4.58 -6.07 -21.54
N ASP A 61 -5.77 -5.54 -21.79
CA ASP A 61 -6.37 -5.48 -23.13
C ASP A 61 -5.61 -4.52 -24.07
N ILE A 62 -5.09 -3.42 -23.53
CA ILE A 62 -4.35 -2.41 -24.31
C ILE A 62 -2.83 -2.55 -24.21
N ASP A 63 -2.34 -3.47 -23.37
CA ASP A 63 -0.93 -3.69 -23.04
C ASP A 63 -0.21 -2.43 -22.50
N GLU A 64 -0.93 -1.61 -21.72
CA GLU A 64 -0.39 -0.40 -21.08
C GLU A 64 -0.54 -0.48 -19.55
N PHE A 65 0.60 -0.40 -18.85
CA PHE A 65 0.68 -0.49 -17.39
C PHE A 65 1.32 0.77 -16.80
N GLU A 66 0.54 1.83 -16.67
CA GLU A 66 1.04 3.13 -16.21
C GLU A 66 1.61 3.05 -14.77
N PRO A 67 2.89 3.39 -14.56
CA PRO A 67 3.53 3.30 -13.25
C PRO A 67 3.07 4.44 -12.32
N ARG A 68 2.92 4.13 -11.04
CA ARG A 68 2.72 5.14 -9.98
C ARG A 68 3.94 5.21 -9.07
N THR A 69 4.80 6.19 -9.30
CA THR A 69 6.03 6.37 -8.53
C THR A 69 5.75 6.84 -7.10
N GLY A 70 6.47 6.28 -6.13
CA GLY A 70 6.37 6.67 -4.72
C GLY A 70 7.39 5.94 -3.84
N PRO A 71 7.26 6.01 -2.50
CA PRO A 71 8.23 5.41 -1.57
C PRO A 71 8.41 3.91 -1.73
N LEU A 72 7.34 3.25 -2.15
CA LEU A 72 7.33 1.81 -2.34
C LEU A 72 8.15 1.37 -3.57
N CYS A 73 8.55 2.28 -4.47
CA CYS A 73 9.47 1.94 -5.57
C CYS A 73 10.79 1.37 -5.06
N GLY A 74 11.29 1.82 -3.90
CA GLY A 74 12.51 1.28 -3.28
C GLY A 74 12.38 -0.15 -2.75
N TRP A 75 11.16 -0.67 -2.64
CA TRP A 75 10.85 -2.05 -2.24
C TRP A 75 10.27 -2.87 -3.39
N CYS A 76 10.18 -2.30 -4.60
CA CYS A 76 9.58 -2.94 -5.75
C CYS A 76 10.56 -3.95 -6.37
N PRO A 77 10.21 -5.25 -6.49
CA PRO A 77 11.09 -6.25 -7.08
C PRO A 77 11.32 -6.06 -8.58
N TYR A 78 10.56 -5.19 -9.24
CA TYR A 78 10.66 -4.91 -10.67
C TYR A 78 11.31 -3.57 -10.99
N VAL A 79 11.83 -2.84 -9.99
CA VAL A 79 12.33 -1.47 -10.16
C VAL A 79 13.40 -1.35 -11.24
N GLU A 80 14.29 -2.34 -11.37
CA GLU A 80 15.34 -2.39 -12.39
C GLU A 80 14.80 -2.41 -13.82
N ARG A 81 13.54 -2.84 -14.00
CA ARG A 81 12.84 -2.88 -15.29
C ARG A 81 11.83 -1.74 -15.45
N CYS A 82 11.71 -0.85 -14.46
CA CYS A 82 10.79 0.29 -14.47
C CYS A 82 11.59 1.60 -14.50
N PRO A 83 11.68 2.28 -15.66
CA PRO A 83 12.43 3.53 -15.80
C PRO A 83 11.98 4.63 -14.83
N GLU A 84 10.67 4.76 -14.61
CA GLU A 84 10.06 5.75 -13.71
C GLU A 84 10.38 5.42 -12.25
N GLY A 85 10.29 4.15 -11.88
CA GLY A 85 10.65 3.66 -10.55
C GLY A 85 12.13 3.88 -10.23
N THR A 86 13.01 3.60 -11.18
CA THR A 86 14.46 3.85 -11.03
C THR A 86 14.76 5.33 -10.82
N LYS A 87 14.13 6.22 -11.59
CA LYS A 87 14.25 7.68 -11.43
C LYS A 87 13.79 8.13 -10.04
N GLU A 88 12.66 7.59 -9.56
CA GLU A 88 12.13 7.93 -8.24
C GLU A 88 13.04 7.44 -7.10
N VAL A 89 13.62 6.24 -7.22
CA VAL A 89 14.59 5.74 -6.24
C VAL A 89 15.84 6.63 -6.21
N ALA A 90 16.40 6.97 -7.37
CA ALA A 90 17.57 7.85 -7.45
C ALA A 90 17.30 9.23 -6.82
N LYS A 91 16.14 9.82 -7.12
CA LYS A 91 15.70 11.10 -6.55
C LYS A 91 15.63 11.03 -5.01
N ARG A 92 15.08 9.95 -4.46
CA ARG A 92 14.97 9.76 -3.01
C ARG A 92 16.32 9.55 -2.35
N GLN A 93 17.20 8.77 -2.99
CA GLN A 93 18.55 8.56 -2.48
C GLN A 93 19.32 9.88 -2.41
N ALA A 94 19.28 10.69 -3.47
CA ALA A 94 19.93 11.99 -3.49
C ALA A 94 19.41 12.92 -2.37
N LYS A 95 18.11 12.88 -2.09
CA LYS A 95 17.54 13.61 -0.94
C LYS A 95 18.10 13.10 0.38
N ASN A 96 18.08 11.78 0.61
CA ASN A 96 18.58 11.19 1.84
C ASN A 96 20.08 11.51 2.07
N ASP A 97 20.88 11.50 1.00
CA ASP A 97 22.30 11.82 1.06
C ASP A 97 22.53 13.31 1.40
N ALA A 98 21.72 14.20 0.84
CA ALA A 98 21.74 15.63 1.16
C ALA A 98 21.33 15.89 2.62
N ASP A 99 20.26 15.25 3.09
CA ASP A 99 19.79 15.35 4.47
C ASP A 99 20.87 14.85 5.45
N ALA A 100 21.54 13.73 5.12
CA ALA A 100 22.65 13.19 5.92
C ALA A 100 23.91 14.06 5.88
N ALA A 101 24.19 14.75 4.78
CA ALA A 101 25.28 15.71 4.68
C ALA A 101 25.00 16.95 5.55
N ALA A 102 23.80 17.51 5.48
CA ALA A 102 23.39 18.65 6.29
C ALA A 102 23.46 18.35 7.80
N MET A 103 23.06 17.15 8.23
CA MET A 103 23.17 16.71 9.62
C MET A 103 24.64 16.72 10.09
N ARG A 104 25.56 16.16 9.29
CA ARG A 104 27.00 16.12 9.60
C ARG A 104 27.62 17.52 9.67
N THR A 105 27.25 18.41 8.76
CA THR A 105 27.73 19.80 8.78
C THR A 105 27.15 20.59 9.97
N GLY A 106 25.93 20.27 10.41
CA GLY A 106 25.34 20.86 11.62
C GLY A 106 26.03 20.44 12.91
N ASP A 107 26.45 19.16 13.01
CA ASP A 107 27.26 18.67 14.13
C ASP A 107 28.62 19.37 14.19
N GLU A 108 29.22 19.70 13.04
CA GLU A 108 30.50 20.43 12.96
C GLU A 108 30.45 21.84 13.56
N TRP A 109 29.29 22.52 13.50
CA TRP A 109 29.08 23.84 14.11
C TRP A 109 28.71 23.80 15.61
N MET A 110 28.24 22.65 16.12
CA MET A 110 27.90 22.48 17.55
C MET A 110 29.09 22.10 18.44
N VAL A 111 30.24 21.78 17.85
CA VAL A 111 31.48 21.38 18.55
C VAL A 111 32.52 22.52 18.59
N SER A 112 32.17 23.72 18.09
CA SER A 112 32.95 24.97 18.22
C SER A 112 32.32 25.91 19.24
#